data_AF-A0A1N6Y4K5-F1
#
_entry.id   AF-A0A1N6Y4K5-F1
#
_cell.length_a   1.000
_cell.length_b   1.000
_cell.length_c   1.000
_cell.angle_alpha   90.00
_cell.angle_beta   90.00
_cell.angle_gamma   90.00
#
_symmetry.space_group_name_H-M   'P 1'
#
loop_
_entity.id
_entity.type
_entity.pdbx_description
1 polymer ?
#
loop_
_entity_poly.entity_id
_entity_poly.type
_entity_poly.pdbx_seq_one_letter_code
_entity_poly.pdbx_strand_id
1 'polypeptide(L)'
;MTALTKQAVRSLPRNRYDIDKSRQQITASVSHTLPKLIPSLVSLGQSSIVRDTLCRAVRSHGNSKRFPALVRVAHENSAHEDLARCQRWRLGRTVLAATLARHPGCEDSFTNILSRKTERQFPVSLLPTSMISIALAGKPNAGKSTFYKSATLAEVDVANYPFTTIDANRGVSHVRTDCPCLERDERCGNEHCHDGKRYVPIELLDVAGLVPGAHEGRGLGNQFLDELTNADAIINVVDASGGTNEEGEPVEVGTYDPVEEVDFIEEEMNQWLAGIIERNWETVERQSRSPGFDIDEALSEMLTGFGASEHEVAASLRELEYPDDPQQWTDDHREALARDIRARTKPIILVANKADIAPEENIERLRETGKPVIPATAEGELALQKGVEAGVVDYDSGDDDFEIVGDLSGQQQAGLERIRGVMQEWGGTGVQDALDTAVYDLLDRITAYPVQNESKWTDGQGNVLPDAFLLPNGSTPPDLAYAVHSDIGDGYLHAVNAKTNRDISDSYELEEGDVIKIVSTAK
;
A
#
# COMPACT_ATOMS: atom_id res chain seq x y z
N MET A 1 -12.33 -35.86 -46.96
CA MET A 1 -12.39 -35.08 -45.72
C MET A 1 -13.80 -34.61 -45.32
N THR A 2 -14.83 -34.72 -46.17
CA THR A 2 -16.19 -34.22 -45.86
C THR A 2 -17.14 -35.26 -45.22
N ALA A 3 -16.69 -36.51 -45.07
CA ALA A 3 -17.49 -37.60 -44.48
C ALA A 3 -17.16 -37.89 -43.00
N LEU A 4 -15.89 -37.77 -42.58
CA LEU A 4 -15.46 -38.02 -41.21
C LEU A 4 -15.95 -36.94 -40.21
N THR A 5 -16.13 -35.70 -40.65
CA THR A 5 -16.57 -34.59 -39.81
C THR A 5 -18.05 -34.67 -39.43
N LYS A 6 -18.90 -35.32 -40.25
CA LYS A 6 -20.33 -35.49 -39.95
C LYS A 6 -20.60 -36.63 -38.95
N GLN A 7 -19.69 -37.59 -38.82
CA GLN A 7 -19.85 -38.72 -37.90
C GLN A 7 -19.46 -38.35 -36.46
N ALA A 8 -18.46 -37.48 -36.27
CA ALA A 8 -18.02 -37.00 -34.96
C ALA A 8 -19.04 -36.07 -34.25
N VAL A 9 -19.89 -35.37 -35.00
CA VAL A 9 -20.91 -34.45 -34.43
C VAL A 9 -22.15 -35.21 -33.91
N ARG A 10 -22.37 -36.46 -34.36
CA ARG A 10 -23.53 -37.28 -33.95
C ARG A 10 -23.29 -38.13 -32.69
N SER A 11 -22.07 -38.20 -32.16
CA SER A 11 -21.71 -39.05 -31.01
C SER A 11 -21.51 -38.31 -29.68
N LEU A 12 -22.01 -37.09 -29.53
CA LEU A 12 -21.91 -36.36 -28.24
C LEU A 12 -23.01 -36.82 -27.26
N PRO A 13 -22.67 -37.26 -26.03
CA PRO A 13 -23.64 -37.71 -25.04
C PRO A 13 -24.49 -36.55 -24.51
N ARG A 14 -25.78 -36.81 -24.26
CA ARG A 14 -26.77 -35.82 -23.80
C ARG A 14 -26.99 -35.79 -22.27
N ASN A 15 -25.96 -36.06 -21.46
CA ASN A 15 -26.13 -35.97 -20.01
C ASN A 15 -24.95 -35.30 -19.28
N ARG A 16 -25.26 -34.52 -18.23
CA ARG A 16 -24.38 -33.52 -17.60
C ARG A 16 -23.18 -34.08 -16.81
N TYR A 17 -23.11 -35.39 -16.58
CA TYR A 17 -22.08 -36.00 -15.71
C TYR A 17 -20.81 -36.47 -16.44
N ASP A 18 -20.74 -36.39 -17.77
CA ASP A 18 -19.59 -36.85 -18.59
C ASP A 18 -18.77 -35.69 -19.24
N ILE A 19 -19.00 -34.46 -18.76
CA ILE A 19 -18.48 -33.24 -19.38
C ILE A 19 -17.00 -32.98 -19.02
N ASP A 20 -16.52 -33.43 -17.86
CA ASP A 20 -15.16 -33.06 -17.40
C ASP A 20 -14.03 -33.92 -17.99
N LYS A 21 -14.24 -35.23 -18.20
CA LYS A 21 -13.25 -36.07 -18.91
C LYS A 21 -13.14 -35.71 -20.40
N SER A 22 -14.27 -35.34 -21.00
CA SER A 22 -14.34 -34.87 -22.39
C SER A 22 -13.64 -33.53 -22.59
N ARG A 23 -13.74 -32.61 -21.61
CA ARG A 23 -13.06 -31.30 -21.63
C ARG A 23 -11.54 -31.45 -21.61
N GLN A 24 -10.98 -32.30 -20.76
CA GLN A 24 -9.52 -32.48 -20.69
C GLN A 24 -8.92 -33.08 -21.97
N GLN A 25 -9.56 -34.08 -22.59
CA GLN A 25 -9.08 -34.67 -23.84
C GLN A 25 -9.17 -33.72 -25.04
N ILE A 26 -10.22 -32.89 -25.11
CA ILE A 26 -10.37 -31.88 -26.16
C ILE A 26 -9.35 -30.75 -25.97
N THR A 27 -9.09 -30.32 -24.73
CA THR A 27 -8.11 -29.26 -24.43
C THR A 27 -6.69 -29.68 -24.83
N ALA A 28 -6.32 -30.94 -24.57
CA ALA A 28 -5.02 -31.48 -24.97
C ALA A 28 -4.86 -31.56 -26.51
N SER A 29 -5.92 -31.96 -27.23
CA SER A 29 -5.89 -32.06 -28.69
C SER A 29 -5.85 -30.69 -29.39
N VAL A 30 -6.57 -29.68 -28.86
CA VAL A 30 -6.58 -28.31 -29.38
C VAL A 30 -5.26 -27.59 -29.09
N SER A 31 -4.66 -27.78 -27.91
CA SER A 31 -3.39 -27.14 -27.56
C SER A 31 -2.19 -27.65 -28.38
N HIS A 32 -2.20 -28.92 -28.81
CA HIS A 32 -1.05 -29.51 -29.51
C HIS A 32 -1.19 -29.58 -31.03
N THR A 33 -2.41 -29.75 -31.55
CA THR A 33 -2.62 -30.04 -32.99
C THR A 33 -2.95 -28.78 -33.79
N LEU A 34 -3.69 -27.83 -33.18
CA LEU A 34 -4.13 -26.61 -33.86
C LEU A 34 -2.96 -25.68 -34.23
N PRO A 35 -1.97 -25.41 -33.35
CA PRO A 35 -0.84 -24.53 -33.69
C PRO A 35 -0.01 -25.03 -34.88
N LYS A 36 0.05 -26.36 -35.08
CA LYS A 36 0.81 -26.99 -36.17
C LYS A 36 0.11 -26.93 -37.52
N LEU A 37 -1.21 -26.72 -37.55
CA LEU A 37 -2.02 -26.68 -38.77
C LEU A 37 -2.31 -25.27 -39.28
N ILE A 38 -2.17 -24.25 -38.42
CA ILE A 38 -2.44 -22.84 -38.74
C ILE A 38 -1.59 -22.31 -39.91
N PRO A 39 -0.27 -22.55 -39.99
CA PRO A 39 0.54 -22.06 -41.11
C PRO A 39 0.07 -22.58 -42.47
N SER A 40 -0.30 -23.87 -42.55
CA SER A 40 -0.77 -24.52 -43.78
C SER A 40 -2.20 -24.09 -44.19
N LEU A 41 -3.04 -23.72 -43.23
CA LEU A 41 -4.40 -23.22 -43.50
C LEU A 41 -4.39 -21.76 -43.96
N VAL A 42 -3.46 -20.97 -43.45
CA VAL A 42 -3.23 -19.58 -43.87
C VAL A 42 -2.64 -19.54 -45.29
N SER A 43 -1.69 -20.42 -45.62
CA SER A 43 -1.13 -20.50 -46.98
C SER A 43 -2.13 -20.95 -48.05
N LEU A 44 -3.25 -21.56 -47.64
CA LEU A 44 -4.35 -21.99 -48.52
C LEU A 44 -5.51 -20.98 -48.59
N GLY A 45 -5.38 -19.80 -47.99
CA GLY A 45 -6.40 -18.74 -48.04
C GLY A 45 -7.67 -19.04 -47.25
N GLN A 46 -7.64 -19.98 -46.28
CA GLN A 46 -8.80 -20.44 -45.51
C GLN A 46 -8.96 -19.68 -44.17
N SER A 47 -8.78 -18.36 -44.19
CA SER A 47 -8.72 -17.49 -43.00
C SER A 47 -10.02 -17.50 -42.17
N SER A 48 -11.17 -17.73 -42.81
CA SER A 48 -12.48 -17.78 -42.15
C SER A 48 -12.67 -19.01 -41.27
N ILE A 49 -12.07 -20.16 -41.62
CA ILE A 49 -12.15 -21.40 -40.84
C ILE A 49 -11.28 -21.31 -39.59
N VAL A 50 -10.11 -20.67 -39.71
CA VAL A 50 -9.22 -20.38 -38.58
C VAL A 50 -9.93 -19.47 -37.58
N ARG A 51 -10.57 -18.40 -38.08
CA ARG A 51 -11.35 -17.43 -37.28
C ARG A 51 -12.50 -18.09 -36.49
N ASP A 52 -13.31 -18.91 -37.14
CA ASP A 52 -14.47 -19.57 -36.49
C ASP A 52 -14.05 -20.59 -35.44
N THR A 53 -12.90 -21.24 -35.63
CA THR A 53 -12.35 -22.22 -34.68
C THR A 53 -11.78 -21.52 -33.45
N LEU A 54 -11.08 -20.38 -33.64
CA LEU A 54 -10.52 -19.55 -32.58
C LEU A 54 -11.61 -18.91 -31.70
N CYS A 55 -12.62 -18.26 -32.28
CA CYS A 55 -13.66 -17.61 -31.46
C CYS A 55 -14.53 -18.66 -30.71
N ARG A 56 -14.62 -19.94 -31.15
CA ARG A 56 -15.26 -21.02 -30.37
C ARG A 56 -14.40 -21.52 -29.20
N ALA A 57 -13.07 -21.60 -29.38
CA ALA A 57 -12.15 -21.96 -28.30
C ALA A 57 -12.15 -20.91 -27.18
N VAL A 58 -12.11 -19.62 -27.53
CA VAL A 58 -12.15 -18.51 -26.54
C VAL A 58 -13.48 -18.47 -25.79
N ARG A 59 -14.61 -18.66 -26.48
CA ARG A 59 -15.96 -18.68 -25.85
C ARG A 59 -16.18 -19.81 -24.84
N SER A 60 -15.40 -20.89 -24.90
CA SER A 60 -15.63 -22.06 -24.04
C SER A 60 -14.78 -22.08 -22.75
N HIS A 61 -13.73 -21.26 -22.65
CA HIS A 61 -12.71 -21.40 -21.59
C HIS A 61 -12.36 -20.13 -20.80
N GLY A 62 -12.96 -18.97 -21.10
CA GLY A 62 -13.08 -17.82 -20.17
C GLY A 62 -11.81 -17.16 -19.61
N ASN A 63 -10.60 -17.65 -19.90
CA ASN A 63 -9.38 -17.15 -19.28
C ASN A 63 -8.20 -17.19 -20.28
N SER A 64 -7.65 -16.02 -20.61
CA SER A 64 -6.61 -15.84 -21.64
C SER A 64 -5.21 -16.28 -21.20
N LYS A 65 -4.98 -16.51 -19.90
CA LYS A 65 -3.66 -16.84 -19.33
C LYS A 65 -3.13 -18.25 -19.65
N ARG A 66 -3.88 -19.11 -20.36
CA ARG A 66 -3.45 -20.49 -20.70
C ARG A 66 -2.98 -20.72 -22.14
N PHE A 67 -2.92 -19.70 -23.00
CA PHE A 67 -2.50 -19.89 -24.39
C PHE A 67 -1.50 -18.83 -24.91
N PRO A 68 -0.23 -18.86 -24.45
CA PRO A 68 0.80 -17.91 -24.90
C PRO A 68 1.15 -18.05 -26.38
N ALA A 69 1.07 -19.27 -26.95
CA ALA A 69 1.40 -19.53 -28.35
C ALA A 69 0.41 -18.90 -29.35
N LEU A 70 -0.85 -18.67 -28.95
CA LEU A 70 -1.89 -18.10 -29.83
C LEU A 70 -1.81 -16.57 -29.93
N VAL A 71 -1.41 -15.91 -28.84
CA VAL A 71 -1.18 -14.45 -28.82
C VAL A 71 0.01 -14.08 -29.71
N ARG A 72 1.06 -14.91 -29.70
CA ARG A 72 2.26 -14.71 -30.51
C ARG A 72 2.01 -14.83 -32.03
N VAL A 73 1.20 -15.79 -32.46
CA VAL A 73 0.84 -15.98 -33.88
C VAL A 73 -0.08 -14.87 -34.41
N ALA A 74 -0.92 -14.27 -33.56
CA ALA A 74 -1.75 -13.12 -33.92
C ALA A 74 -0.93 -11.84 -34.10
N HIS A 75 0.11 -11.66 -33.28
CA HIS A 75 1.04 -10.53 -33.36
C HIS A 75 1.91 -10.56 -34.62
N GLU A 76 2.34 -11.75 -35.06
CA GLU A 76 3.21 -11.92 -36.23
C GLU A 76 2.49 -11.73 -37.58
N ASN A 77 1.15 -11.76 -37.64
CA ASN A 77 0.37 -11.73 -38.90
C ASN A 77 -0.53 -10.49 -39.08
N SER A 78 -0.35 -9.42 -38.28
CA SER A 78 -1.05 -8.13 -38.46
C SER A 78 -2.59 -8.21 -38.49
N ALA A 79 -3.21 -9.17 -37.79
CA ALA A 79 -4.66 -9.37 -37.77
C ALA A 79 -5.35 -8.66 -36.57
N HIS A 80 -4.96 -7.41 -36.28
CA HIS A 80 -5.41 -6.68 -35.09
C HIS A 80 -6.87 -6.16 -35.20
N GLU A 81 -7.34 -5.79 -36.39
CA GLU A 81 -8.72 -5.30 -36.60
C GLU A 81 -9.80 -6.39 -36.39
N ASP A 82 -9.47 -7.65 -36.66
CA ASP A 82 -10.43 -8.76 -36.54
C ASP A 82 -10.60 -9.25 -35.10
N LEU A 83 -9.58 -9.09 -34.25
CA LEU A 83 -9.66 -9.37 -32.80
C LEU A 83 -10.55 -8.35 -32.07
N ALA A 84 -10.48 -7.08 -32.47
CA ALA A 84 -11.32 -6.02 -31.94
C ALA A 84 -12.83 -6.26 -32.21
N ARG A 85 -13.18 -6.93 -33.31
CA ARG A 85 -14.58 -7.29 -33.61
C ARG A 85 -15.13 -8.46 -32.78
N CYS A 86 -14.30 -9.43 -32.37
CA CYS A 86 -14.76 -10.54 -31.51
C CYS A 86 -14.94 -10.10 -30.02
N GLN A 87 -14.32 -9.00 -29.57
CA GLN A 87 -14.40 -8.52 -28.18
C GLN A 87 -15.61 -7.62 -27.83
N ARG A 88 -16.48 -7.30 -28.79
CA ARG A 88 -17.58 -6.33 -28.58
C ARG A 88 -18.77 -6.83 -27.76
N TRP A 89 -18.70 -8.00 -27.13
CA TRP A 89 -19.78 -8.56 -26.32
C TRP A 89 -19.24 -9.06 -24.98
N ARG A 90 -19.48 -8.25 -23.92
CA ARG A 90 -19.15 -8.43 -22.49
C ARG A 90 -17.65 -8.56 -22.16
N LEU A 91 -17.00 -7.43 -21.94
CA LEU A 91 -15.96 -7.20 -20.92
C LEU A 91 -15.66 -5.69 -20.85
N GLY A 92 -15.29 -5.22 -19.66
CA GLY A 92 -15.21 -3.82 -19.24
C GLY A 92 -14.26 -2.92 -20.05
N ARG A 93 -14.47 -1.62 -19.89
CA ARG A 93 -14.17 -0.54 -20.84
C ARG A 93 -12.76 0.07 -20.74
N THR A 94 -11.81 -0.51 -20.01
CA THR A 94 -10.60 0.24 -19.60
C THR A 94 -9.38 0.06 -20.51
N VAL A 95 -9.35 -0.91 -21.43
CA VAL A 95 -8.15 -1.19 -22.26
C VAL A 95 -8.23 -0.61 -23.68
N LEU A 96 -9.39 -0.10 -24.11
CA LEU A 96 -9.57 0.43 -25.49
C LEU A 96 -9.31 1.94 -25.62
N ALA A 97 -9.22 2.67 -24.51
CA ALA A 97 -9.06 4.14 -24.53
C ALA A 97 -7.63 4.57 -24.91
N ALA A 98 -6.61 3.79 -24.53
CA ALA A 98 -5.20 4.15 -24.72
C ALA A 98 -4.67 3.91 -26.15
N THR A 99 -5.38 3.18 -27.02
CA THR A 99 -4.87 2.83 -28.36
C THR A 99 -5.54 3.61 -29.50
N LEU A 100 -6.66 4.30 -29.26
CA LEU A 100 -7.41 5.03 -30.30
C LEU A 100 -7.14 6.54 -30.33
N ALA A 101 -6.31 7.08 -29.43
CA ALA A 101 -5.96 8.50 -29.38
C ALA A 101 -4.84 8.92 -30.38
N ARG A 102 -4.45 8.08 -31.35
CA ARG A 102 -3.37 8.37 -32.31
C ARG A 102 -3.79 8.23 -33.79
N HIS A 103 -4.99 8.70 -34.14
CA HIS A 103 -5.35 8.88 -35.56
C HIS A 103 -6.13 10.19 -35.78
N PRO A 104 -5.71 11.04 -36.74
CA PRO A 104 -6.45 12.25 -37.10
C PRO A 104 -7.64 11.87 -38.01
N GLY A 105 -8.86 12.36 -37.69
CA GLY A 105 -10.03 12.27 -38.58
C GLY A 105 -11.32 11.65 -38.04
N CYS A 106 -11.58 11.71 -36.73
CA CYS A 106 -12.90 11.37 -36.17
C CYS A 106 -13.40 12.45 -35.21
N GLU A 107 -13.54 13.67 -35.73
CA GLU A 107 -14.40 14.70 -35.17
C GLU A 107 -15.79 14.56 -35.81
N ASP A 108 -16.84 14.95 -35.09
CA ASP A 108 -18.26 14.81 -35.46
C ASP A 108 -18.93 13.44 -35.23
N SER A 109 -19.13 13.04 -33.96
CA SER A 109 -20.34 12.28 -33.53
C SER A 109 -20.49 12.03 -32.00
N PHE A 110 -19.78 12.73 -31.11
CA PHE A 110 -19.88 12.47 -29.66
C PHE A 110 -20.22 13.69 -28.78
N THR A 111 -20.70 14.78 -29.37
CA THR A 111 -20.90 16.06 -28.67
C THR A 111 -22.33 16.29 -28.14
N ASN A 112 -23.15 15.26 -27.92
CA ASN A 112 -24.56 15.49 -27.54
C ASN A 112 -25.15 14.60 -26.42
N ILE A 113 -24.33 13.93 -25.59
CA ILE A 113 -24.84 13.09 -24.48
C ILE A 113 -24.20 13.42 -23.11
N LEU A 114 -23.54 14.58 -22.94
CA LEU A 114 -22.97 14.98 -21.64
C LEU A 114 -23.26 16.42 -21.24
N SER A 115 -24.44 16.94 -21.58
CA SER A 115 -24.91 18.20 -20.99
C SER A 115 -26.22 17.98 -20.25
N ARG A 116 -26.12 17.83 -18.93
CA ARG A 116 -27.08 18.24 -17.88
C ARG A 116 -26.82 17.43 -16.60
N LYS A 117 -26.09 18.00 -15.64
CA LYS A 117 -26.59 18.43 -14.32
C LYS A 117 -25.46 18.61 -13.28
N THR A 118 -25.33 19.86 -12.86
CA THR A 118 -25.12 20.36 -11.48
C THR A 118 -23.89 19.92 -10.70
N GLU A 119 -22.91 20.83 -10.68
CA GLU A 119 -22.16 21.34 -9.52
C GLU A 119 -22.44 20.65 -8.18
N ARG A 120 -21.55 19.74 -7.80
CA ARG A 120 -20.91 19.68 -6.48
C ARG A 120 -19.48 19.16 -6.70
N GLN A 121 -18.52 20.08 -6.72
CA GLN A 121 -17.10 19.75 -6.67
C GLN A 121 -16.78 19.34 -5.22
N PHE A 122 -16.58 18.04 -5.01
CA PHE A 122 -15.78 17.50 -3.92
C PHE A 122 -14.71 16.63 -4.58
N PRO A 123 -13.42 16.77 -4.22
CA PRO A 123 -12.37 16.00 -4.86
C PRO A 123 -12.47 14.54 -4.44
N VAL A 124 -12.91 13.67 -5.36
CA VAL A 124 -12.84 12.20 -5.23
C VAL A 124 -11.41 11.77 -5.60
N SER A 125 -10.43 12.10 -4.74
CA SER A 125 -9.02 11.79 -5.00
C SER A 125 -8.26 11.19 -3.83
N LEU A 126 -8.94 10.59 -2.85
CA LEU A 126 -8.31 9.80 -1.79
C LEU A 126 -9.01 8.45 -1.67
N LEU A 127 -8.81 7.58 -2.65
CA LEU A 127 -8.98 6.16 -2.44
C LEU A 127 -7.77 5.45 -3.03
N PRO A 128 -6.96 4.85 -2.17
CA PRO A 128 -6.64 3.48 -2.42
C PRO A 128 -7.24 2.63 -1.30
N THR A 129 -8.02 1.63 -1.71
CA THR A 129 -8.32 0.41 -0.94
C THR A 129 -7.04 -0.41 -0.70
N SER A 130 -5.91 0.23 -0.39
CA SER A 130 -4.65 -0.40 -0.03
C SER A 130 -4.37 -0.16 1.43
N MET A 131 -3.90 -1.21 2.09
CA MET A 131 -3.31 -1.18 3.41
C MET A 131 -2.24 -0.07 3.47
N ILE A 132 -2.24 0.72 4.54
CA ILE A 132 -1.20 1.73 4.78
C ILE A 132 0.16 1.04 4.83
N SER A 133 1.15 1.63 4.16
CA SER A 133 2.49 1.09 4.05
C SER A 133 3.52 2.00 4.74
N ILE A 134 4.31 1.43 5.64
CA ILE A 134 5.36 2.14 6.38
C ILE A 134 6.72 1.56 6.00
N ALA A 135 7.70 2.41 5.72
CA ALA A 135 9.07 1.97 5.46
C ALA A 135 10.03 2.23 6.62
N LEU A 136 10.83 1.22 6.94
CA LEU A 136 11.97 1.36 7.84
C LEU A 136 13.19 1.81 7.04
N ALA A 137 13.75 2.95 7.42
CA ALA A 137 14.97 3.52 6.86
C ALA A 137 16.05 3.68 7.93
N GLY A 138 17.26 4.02 7.50
CA GLY A 138 18.42 4.23 8.36
C GLY A 138 19.65 3.47 7.90
N LYS A 139 20.80 3.76 8.51
CA LYS A 139 22.09 3.16 8.13
C LYS A 139 22.21 1.67 8.50
N PRO A 140 23.15 0.91 7.93
CA PRO A 140 23.46 -0.44 8.39
C PRO A 140 23.72 -0.48 9.91
N ASN A 141 23.34 -1.59 10.57
CA ASN A 141 23.54 -1.81 12.02
C ASN A 141 22.90 -0.82 13.00
N ALA A 142 22.04 0.11 12.54
CA ALA A 142 21.19 0.93 13.41
C ALA A 142 20.10 0.12 14.15
N GLY A 143 19.83 -1.11 13.69
CA GLY A 143 18.85 -2.02 14.29
C GLY A 143 17.54 -2.18 13.51
N LYS A 144 17.46 -1.68 12.27
CA LYS A 144 16.29 -1.81 11.37
C LYS A 144 15.73 -3.23 11.28
N SER A 145 16.53 -4.22 10.90
CA SER A 145 16.03 -5.60 10.75
C SER A 145 15.65 -6.25 12.08
N THR A 146 16.15 -5.73 13.22
CA THR A 146 15.67 -6.15 14.54
C THR A 146 14.30 -5.52 14.81
N PHE A 147 14.15 -4.22 14.54
CA PHE A 147 12.87 -3.49 14.64
C PHE A 147 11.80 -4.14 13.76
N TYR A 148 12.14 -4.44 12.52
CA TYR A 148 11.26 -5.14 11.58
C TYR A 148 10.78 -6.47 12.18
N LYS A 149 11.71 -7.31 12.64
CA LYS A 149 11.37 -8.61 13.23
C LYS A 149 10.47 -8.45 14.45
N SER A 150 10.80 -7.56 15.38
CA SER A 150 9.96 -7.34 16.56
C SER A 150 8.55 -6.86 16.18
N ALA A 151 8.44 -5.94 15.22
CA ALA A 151 7.17 -5.37 14.78
C ALA A 151 6.31 -6.37 13.97
N THR A 152 6.92 -7.31 13.26
CA THR A 152 6.20 -8.34 12.47
C THR A 152 5.87 -9.62 13.23
N LEU A 153 6.45 -9.82 14.42
CA LEU A 153 6.19 -10.98 15.27
C LEU A 153 4.97 -10.79 16.17
N ALA A 154 4.46 -9.56 16.32
CA ALA A 154 3.20 -9.30 17.01
C ALA A 154 2.10 -10.21 16.44
N GLU A 155 1.52 -11.04 17.31
CA GLU A 155 0.81 -12.28 16.99
C GLU A 155 -0.04 -12.21 15.71
N VAL A 156 0.39 -12.94 14.67
CA VAL A 156 -0.49 -13.34 13.57
C VAL A 156 -0.53 -14.86 13.52
N ASP A 157 -1.59 -15.42 14.08
CA ASP A 157 -2.12 -16.67 13.52
C ASP A 157 -2.50 -16.37 12.06
N VAL A 158 -1.85 -17.09 11.15
CA VAL A 158 -1.85 -16.86 9.70
C VAL A 158 -3.27 -16.73 9.12
N ALA A 159 -3.82 -15.52 9.08
CA ALA A 159 -4.95 -15.18 8.25
C ALA A 159 -4.46 -15.10 6.79
N ASN A 160 -5.07 -15.90 5.91
CA ASN A 160 -4.74 -15.92 4.49
C ASN A 160 -5.21 -14.63 3.81
N TYR A 161 -4.45 -13.54 3.88
CA TYR A 161 -4.67 -12.37 3.03
C TYR A 161 -4.31 -12.73 1.58
N PRO A 162 -5.28 -12.76 0.64
CA PRO A 162 -5.08 -13.34 -0.69
C PRO A 162 -4.24 -12.49 -1.66
N PHE A 163 -3.54 -11.46 -1.18
CA PHE A 163 -2.88 -10.46 -2.03
C PHE A 163 -1.45 -10.06 -1.60
N THR A 164 -0.91 -10.58 -0.50
CA THR A 164 0.48 -10.28 -0.14
C THR A 164 1.42 -11.09 -1.02
N THR A 165 2.05 -10.43 -1.98
CA THR A 165 3.24 -10.97 -2.64
C THR A 165 4.35 -10.95 -1.59
N ILE A 166 4.79 -12.12 -1.13
CA ILE A 166 5.89 -12.23 -0.15
C ILE A 166 7.19 -11.89 -0.87
N ASP A 167 7.43 -10.61 -1.11
CA ASP A 167 8.76 -10.08 -1.31
C ASP A 167 9.49 -10.11 0.04
N ALA A 168 10.76 -10.50 0.06
CA ALA A 168 11.50 -10.81 1.29
C ALA A 168 11.65 -9.62 2.27
N ASN A 169 11.23 -8.42 1.86
CA ASN A 169 11.32 -7.17 2.60
C ASN A 169 9.95 -6.55 2.92
N ARG A 170 8.84 -7.26 2.67
CA ARG A 170 7.46 -6.80 2.97
C ARG A 170 6.82 -7.71 4.03
N GLY A 171 6.32 -7.10 5.10
CA GLY A 171 5.72 -7.78 6.23
C GLY A 171 4.39 -7.12 6.62
N VAL A 172 3.64 -7.81 7.46
CA VAL A 172 2.46 -7.24 8.12
C VAL A 172 2.87 -6.90 9.56
N SER A 173 2.54 -5.70 9.97
CA SER A 173 2.62 -5.25 11.36
C SER A 173 1.26 -4.69 11.76
N HIS A 174 1.13 -4.15 12.97
CA HIS A 174 -0.14 -3.62 13.46
C HIS A 174 0.08 -2.29 14.15
N VAL A 175 -0.93 -1.43 14.04
CA VAL A 175 -1.09 -0.29 14.94
C VAL A 175 -2.16 -0.60 15.98
N ARG A 176 -1.98 -0.07 17.17
CA ARG A 176 -2.82 -0.33 18.32
C ARG A 176 -3.77 0.84 18.57
N THR A 177 -5.03 0.54 18.86
CA THR A 177 -6.03 1.52 19.31
C THR A 177 -6.96 0.89 20.34
N ASP A 178 -7.71 1.71 21.06
CA ASP A 178 -8.74 1.25 21.98
C ASP A 178 -9.93 0.66 21.20
N CYS A 179 -10.24 -0.60 21.48
CA CYS A 179 -11.36 -1.27 20.85
C CYS A 179 -12.68 -0.74 21.43
N PRO A 180 -13.67 -0.39 20.58
CA PRO A 180 -15.00 0.00 21.04
C PRO A 180 -15.70 -1.04 21.92
N CYS A 181 -15.24 -2.31 21.92
CA CYS A 181 -15.76 -3.32 22.83
C CYS A 181 -15.57 -3.01 24.32
N LEU A 182 -14.70 -2.05 24.68
CA LEU A 182 -14.57 -1.53 26.04
C LEU A 182 -15.87 -0.85 26.53
N GLU A 183 -16.69 -0.33 25.61
CA GLU A 183 -17.99 0.29 25.91
C GLU A 183 -19.13 -0.74 26.05
N ARG A 184 -18.84 -2.03 25.88
CA ARG A 184 -19.81 -3.13 25.92
C ARG A 184 -19.66 -3.96 27.20
N ASP A 185 -20.73 -4.68 27.53
CA ASP A 185 -20.72 -5.65 28.64
C ASP A 185 -19.80 -6.85 28.35
N GLU A 186 -19.67 -7.24 27.08
CA GLU A 186 -18.86 -8.36 26.63
C GLU A 186 -17.84 -7.89 25.59
N ARG A 187 -16.60 -8.38 25.72
CA ARG A 187 -15.52 -8.18 24.73
C ARG A 187 -15.92 -8.78 23.39
N CYS A 188 -15.35 -8.24 22.30
CA CYS A 188 -15.74 -8.67 20.96
C CYS A 188 -15.27 -10.08 20.57
N GLY A 189 -14.29 -10.64 21.28
CA GLY A 189 -13.75 -11.99 21.01
C GLY A 189 -13.10 -12.11 19.62
N ASN A 190 -12.70 -10.97 19.05
CA ASN A 190 -11.99 -10.91 17.77
C ASN A 190 -10.51 -11.25 18.00
N GLU A 191 -9.91 -12.01 17.09
CA GLU A 191 -8.50 -12.44 17.16
C GLU A 191 -7.51 -11.27 17.20
N HIS A 192 -7.83 -10.13 16.59
CA HIS A 192 -7.01 -8.92 16.63
C HIS A 192 -7.41 -7.97 17.77
N CYS A 193 -8.07 -8.48 18.81
CA CYS A 193 -8.45 -7.71 19.98
C CYS A 193 -8.07 -8.44 21.26
N HIS A 194 -7.05 -7.96 21.96
CA HIS A 194 -6.61 -8.52 23.24
C HIS A 194 -6.94 -7.56 24.39
N ASP A 195 -7.77 -8.00 25.33
CA ASP A 195 -8.34 -7.19 26.43
C ASP A 195 -8.79 -5.76 26.07
N GLY A 196 -9.43 -5.61 24.92
CA GLY A 196 -9.92 -4.31 24.45
C GLY A 196 -8.87 -3.44 23.76
N LYS A 197 -7.65 -3.94 23.52
CA LYS A 197 -6.64 -3.36 22.64
C LYS A 197 -6.84 -3.93 21.23
N ARG A 198 -7.19 -3.09 20.25
CA ARG A 198 -7.38 -3.49 18.85
C ARG A 198 -6.07 -3.31 18.08
N TYR A 199 -5.67 -4.35 17.36
CA TYR A 199 -4.54 -4.32 16.43
C TYR A 199 -5.06 -4.22 15.00
N VAL A 200 -4.78 -3.11 14.33
CA VAL A 200 -5.22 -2.85 12.94
C VAL A 200 -4.03 -3.06 12.01
N PRO A 201 -4.13 -3.93 11.00
CA PRO A 201 -2.97 -4.37 10.26
C PRO A 201 -2.49 -3.30 9.27
N ILE A 202 -1.17 -3.13 9.19
CA ILE A 202 -0.44 -2.24 8.27
C ILE A 202 0.68 -3.02 7.55
N GLU A 203 1.09 -2.55 6.38
CA GLU A 203 2.25 -3.09 5.67
C GLU A 203 3.52 -2.43 6.22
N LEU A 204 4.54 -3.24 6.52
CA LEU A 204 5.85 -2.78 6.95
C LEU A 204 6.91 -3.21 5.94
N LEU A 205 7.74 -2.27 5.50
CA LEU A 205 8.84 -2.48 4.54
C LEU A 205 10.18 -2.39 5.26
N ASP A 206 11.05 -3.40 5.17
CA ASP A 206 12.46 -3.31 5.59
C ASP A 206 13.31 -2.84 4.40
N VAL A 207 13.55 -1.53 4.29
CA VAL A 207 14.44 -1.00 3.26
C VAL A 207 15.89 -1.22 3.68
N ALA A 208 16.70 -1.71 2.76
CA ALA A 208 18.10 -1.97 3.03
C ALA A 208 18.82 -0.70 3.52
N GLY A 209 19.91 -0.90 4.28
CA GLY A 209 20.66 0.22 4.84
C GLY A 209 21.19 1.17 3.77
N LEU A 210 20.81 2.44 3.86
CA LEU A 210 21.34 3.51 3.04
C LEU A 210 22.69 3.96 3.60
N VAL A 211 23.62 4.27 2.70
CA VAL A 211 24.93 4.85 3.00
C VAL A 211 25.07 6.19 2.24
N PRO A 212 25.92 7.13 2.70
CA PRO A 212 26.02 8.44 2.08
C PRO A 212 26.30 8.43 0.58
N GLY A 213 25.62 9.32 -0.15
CA GLY A 213 25.72 9.44 -1.60
C GLY A 213 24.90 8.39 -2.38
N ALA A 214 23.84 7.86 -1.78
CA ALA A 214 22.93 6.92 -2.43
C ALA A 214 22.19 7.58 -3.62
N HIS A 215 21.80 8.85 -3.49
CA HIS A 215 21.17 9.63 -4.54
C HIS A 215 22.05 9.85 -5.79
N GLU A 216 23.38 9.79 -5.66
CA GLU A 216 24.33 9.92 -6.79
C GLU A 216 24.36 8.67 -7.69
N GLY A 217 23.56 7.65 -7.39
CA GLY A 217 23.55 6.38 -8.12
C GLY A 217 24.75 5.48 -7.82
N ARG A 218 25.42 5.69 -6.67
CA ARG A 218 26.44 4.76 -6.18
C ARG A 218 25.75 3.48 -5.67
N GLY A 219 26.01 2.36 -6.34
CA GLY A 219 25.50 1.05 -5.91
C GLY A 219 23.99 0.86 -6.15
N LEU A 220 23.31 0.24 -5.17
CA LEU A 220 21.86 -0.04 -5.22
C LEU A 220 20.99 1.09 -4.64
N GLY A 221 21.59 2.23 -4.26
CA GLY A 221 20.91 3.32 -3.51
C GLY A 221 19.61 3.82 -4.15
N ASN A 222 19.58 3.99 -5.47
CA ASN A 222 18.36 4.42 -6.18
C ASN A 222 17.19 3.43 -6.01
N GLN A 223 17.47 2.11 -5.96
CA GLN A 223 16.40 1.11 -5.77
C GLN A 223 15.82 1.20 -4.35
N PHE A 224 16.63 1.55 -3.36
CA PHE A 224 16.17 1.74 -1.99
C PHE A 224 15.35 3.03 -1.84
N LEU A 225 15.75 4.11 -2.53
CA LEU A 225 14.98 5.35 -2.56
C LEU A 225 13.63 5.17 -3.30
N ASP A 226 13.60 4.35 -4.36
CA ASP A 226 12.36 3.91 -5.00
C ASP A 226 11.45 3.15 -4.02
N GLU A 227 12.02 2.24 -3.19
CA GLU A 227 11.26 1.52 -2.16
C GLU A 227 10.64 2.45 -1.12
N LEU A 228 11.41 3.44 -0.62
CA LEU A 228 10.90 4.47 0.31
C LEU A 228 9.76 5.29 -0.30
N THR A 229 9.82 5.55 -1.60
CA THR A 229 8.80 6.33 -2.32
C THR A 229 7.47 5.59 -2.47
N ASN A 230 7.46 4.27 -2.35
CA ASN A 230 6.24 3.48 -2.38
C ASN A 230 5.53 3.40 -1.00
N ALA A 231 6.13 3.89 0.06
CA ALA A 231 5.53 3.92 1.40
C ALA A 231 4.73 5.21 1.63
N ASP A 232 3.74 5.16 2.52
CA ASP A 232 2.98 6.32 2.96
C ASP A 232 3.77 7.15 3.98
N ALA A 233 4.52 6.49 4.88
CA ALA A 233 5.38 7.13 5.89
C ALA A 233 6.70 6.38 6.08
N ILE A 234 7.69 7.06 6.68
CA ILE A 234 9.02 6.51 6.92
C ILE A 234 9.37 6.59 8.40
N ILE A 235 9.82 5.48 8.95
CA ILE A 235 10.45 5.39 10.28
C ILE A 235 11.96 5.32 10.06
N ASN A 236 12.67 6.40 10.36
CA ASN A 236 14.13 6.46 10.31
C ASN A 236 14.73 5.96 11.63
N VAL A 237 15.32 4.77 11.61
CA VAL A 237 15.95 4.15 12.78
C VAL A 237 17.39 4.64 12.91
N VAL A 238 17.65 5.37 13.99
CA VAL A 238 18.96 5.95 14.35
C VAL A 238 19.58 5.17 15.50
N ASP A 239 20.89 4.95 15.47
CA ASP A 239 21.63 4.34 16.57
C ASP A 239 21.92 5.36 17.68
N ALA A 240 21.03 5.50 18.65
CA ALA A 240 21.16 6.48 19.74
C ALA A 240 22.41 6.23 20.62
N SER A 241 22.97 5.02 20.59
CA SER A 241 24.17 4.69 21.35
C SER A 241 25.43 5.37 20.80
N GLY A 242 25.43 5.88 19.56
CA GLY A 242 26.65 6.37 18.92
C GLY A 242 27.71 5.27 18.73
N GLY A 243 27.29 4.00 18.78
CA GLY A 243 28.14 2.81 18.66
C GLY A 243 28.36 2.34 17.23
N THR A 244 28.00 3.14 16.23
CA THR A 244 28.24 2.87 14.81
C THR A 244 28.66 4.15 14.08
N ASN A 245 29.58 4.05 13.12
CA ASN A 245 29.99 5.19 12.28
C ASN A 245 29.02 5.46 11.12
N GLU A 246 29.33 6.42 10.23
CA GLU A 246 28.50 6.81 9.06
C GLU A 246 28.21 5.65 8.09
N GLU A 247 29.11 4.68 7.96
CA GLU A 247 28.93 3.49 7.11
C GLU A 247 28.19 2.35 7.85
N GLY A 248 27.87 2.55 9.13
CA GLY A 248 27.25 1.56 9.99
C GLY A 248 28.23 0.55 10.59
N GLU A 249 29.54 0.79 10.53
CA GLU A 249 30.53 -0.09 11.15
C GLU A 249 30.54 0.09 12.69
N PRO A 250 30.61 -1.01 13.48
CA PRO A 250 30.64 -0.92 14.94
C PRO A 250 31.85 -0.17 15.46
N VAL A 251 31.62 0.75 16.41
CA VAL A 251 32.62 1.50 17.16
C VAL A 251 32.29 1.47 18.66
N GLU A 252 33.12 2.09 19.50
CA GLU A 252 32.81 2.21 20.94
C GLU A 252 31.58 3.11 21.14
N VAL A 253 30.70 2.75 22.07
CA VAL A 253 29.49 3.53 22.41
C VAL A 253 29.87 4.96 22.77
N GLY A 254 29.13 5.94 22.24
CA GLY A 254 29.39 7.37 22.41
C GLY A 254 30.52 7.93 21.54
N THR A 255 31.11 7.13 20.63
CA THR A 255 32.16 7.63 19.72
C THR A 255 31.59 8.53 18.64
N TYR A 256 30.41 8.20 18.11
CA TYR A 256 29.75 8.92 17.04
C TYR A 256 28.57 9.73 17.57
N ASP A 257 28.30 10.90 16.98
CA ASP A 257 27.19 11.75 17.40
C ASP A 257 25.92 11.38 16.61
N PRO A 258 24.91 10.76 17.24
CA PRO A 258 23.72 10.31 16.51
C PRO A 258 22.88 11.46 15.94
N VAL A 259 23.09 12.70 16.43
CA VAL A 259 22.40 13.89 15.90
C VAL A 259 22.81 14.17 14.46
N GLU A 260 24.03 13.79 14.04
CA GLU A 260 24.49 13.96 12.66
C GLU A 260 23.70 13.11 11.65
N GLU A 261 22.98 12.06 12.12
CA GLU A 261 22.24 11.13 11.26
C GLU A 261 20.76 11.50 11.10
N VAL A 262 20.27 12.45 11.88
CA VAL A 262 18.84 12.82 11.96
C VAL A 262 18.28 13.27 10.61
N ASP A 263 19.09 14.01 9.85
CA ASP A 263 18.72 14.57 8.54
C ASP A 263 19.15 13.68 7.37
N PHE A 264 19.90 12.60 7.62
CA PHE A 264 20.56 11.82 6.57
C PHE A 264 19.57 11.27 5.53
N ILE A 265 18.58 10.50 5.97
CA ILE A 265 17.57 9.89 5.08
C ILE A 265 16.75 10.98 4.37
N GLU A 266 16.39 12.01 5.12
CA GLU A 266 15.63 13.15 4.63
C GLU A 266 16.37 13.86 3.49
N GLU A 267 17.65 14.16 3.66
CA GLU A 267 18.44 14.86 2.66
C GLU A 267 18.74 13.99 1.43
N GLU A 268 19.02 12.70 1.61
CA GLU A 268 19.18 11.77 0.49
C GLU A 268 17.91 11.70 -0.38
N MET A 269 16.72 11.70 0.24
CA MET A 269 15.45 11.73 -0.50
C MET A 269 15.21 13.08 -1.19
N ASN A 270 15.53 14.20 -0.53
CA ASN A 270 15.42 15.53 -1.11
C ASN A 270 16.27 15.64 -2.39
N GLN A 271 17.55 15.25 -2.30
CA GLN A 271 18.49 15.30 -3.42
C GLN A 271 18.10 14.35 -4.54
N TRP A 272 17.58 13.17 -4.21
CA TRP A 272 17.09 12.22 -5.20
C TRP A 272 15.88 12.75 -5.97
N LEU A 273 14.89 13.31 -5.28
CA LEU A 273 13.71 13.91 -5.90
C LEU A 273 14.07 15.16 -6.72
N ALA A 274 14.97 16.01 -6.20
CA ALA A 274 15.51 17.14 -6.96
C ALA A 274 16.18 16.65 -8.26
N GLY A 275 16.96 15.57 -8.20
CA GLY A 275 17.54 14.94 -9.38
C GLY A 275 16.50 14.37 -10.35
N ILE A 276 15.35 13.88 -9.88
CA ILE A 276 14.23 13.47 -10.75
C ILE A 276 13.64 14.69 -11.45
N ILE A 277 13.36 15.75 -10.70
CA ILE A 277 12.79 17.00 -11.25
C ILE A 277 13.74 17.58 -12.29
N GLU A 278 15.03 17.67 -11.98
CA GLU A 278 16.08 18.14 -12.88
C GLU A 278 16.06 17.39 -14.23
N ARG A 279 16.10 16.07 -14.17
CA ARG A 279 16.15 15.21 -15.37
C ARG A 279 14.92 15.35 -16.26
N ASN A 280 13.77 15.67 -15.68
CA ASN A 280 12.51 15.80 -16.42
C ASN A 280 12.16 17.26 -16.75
N TRP A 281 12.93 18.24 -16.28
CA TRP A 281 12.61 19.66 -16.40
C TRP A 281 12.55 20.16 -17.85
N GLU A 282 13.40 19.63 -18.74
CA GLU A 282 13.39 19.99 -20.17
C GLU A 282 12.01 19.76 -20.82
N THR A 283 11.25 18.77 -20.33
CA THR A 283 9.88 18.52 -20.82
C THR A 283 8.93 19.63 -20.42
N VAL A 284 9.02 20.11 -19.17
CA VAL A 284 8.22 21.22 -18.64
C VAL A 284 8.54 22.52 -19.38
N GLU A 285 9.83 22.82 -19.57
CA GLU A 285 10.27 24.00 -20.35
C GLU A 285 9.76 23.97 -21.80
N ARG A 286 9.71 22.78 -22.42
CA ARG A 286 9.17 22.65 -23.78
C ARG A 286 7.66 22.84 -23.80
N GLN A 287 6.95 22.33 -22.80
CA GLN A 287 5.50 22.48 -22.65
C GLN A 287 5.10 23.94 -22.40
N SER A 288 5.90 24.70 -21.64
CA SER A 288 5.61 26.10 -21.28
C SER A 288 5.48 27.06 -22.47
N ARG A 289 6.03 26.69 -23.63
CA ARG A 289 5.92 27.45 -24.89
C ARG A 289 4.56 27.32 -25.57
N SER A 290 3.72 26.41 -25.11
CA SER A 290 2.41 26.12 -25.71
C SER A 290 1.34 27.02 -25.12
N PRO A 291 0.40 27.57 -25.93
CA PRO A 291 -0.74 28.29 -25.39
C PRO A 291 -1.58 27.39 -24.49
N GLY A 292 -1.90 27.86 -23.27
CA GLY A 292 -2.68 27.09 -22.30
C GLY A 292 -1.85 26.15 -21.41
N PHE A 293 -0.53 26.35 -21.34
CA PHE A 293 0.30 25.67 -20.34
C PHE A 293 -0.15 25.99 -18.92
N ASP A 294 -0.26 24.95 -18.12
CA ASP A 294 -0.54 25.00 -16.69
C ASP A 294 0.60 24.28 -15.97
N ILE A 295 1.25 25.00 -15.04
CA ILE A 295 2.40 24.46 -14.30
C ILE A 295 1.96 23.44 -13.26
N ASP A 296 0.79 23.61 -12.66
CA ASP A 296 0.21 22.68 -11.70
C ASP A 296 -0.05 21.33 -12.37
N GLU A 297 -0.65 21.32 -13.57
CA GLU A 297 -0.91 20.10 -14.35
C GLU A 297 0.41 19.41 -14.74
N ALA A 298 1.37 20.17 -15.28
CA ALA A 298 2.65 19.60 -15.73
C ALA A 298 3.47 18.99 -14.59
N LEU A 299 3.52 19.65 -13.43
CA LEU A 299 4.23 19.14 -12.26
C LEU A 299 3.48 17.98 -11.60
N SER A 300 2.15 18.01 -11.59
CA SER A 300 1.34 16.88 -11.12
C SER A 300 1.59 15.62 -11.96
N GLU A 301 1.59 15.74 -13.28
CA GLU A 301 1.92 14.61 -14.17
C GLU A 301 3.34 14.07 -13.91
N MET A 302 4.31 14.96 -13.70
CA MET A 302 5.70 14.56 -13.41
C MET A 302 5.82 13.83 -12.06
N LEU A 303 5.17 14.36 -11.02
CA LEU A 303 5.35 13.93 -9.64
C LEU A 303 4.36 12.84 -9.20
N THR A 304 3.37 12.50 -10.05
CA THR A 304 2.44 11.37 -9.80
C THR A 304 3.20 10.06 -9.52
N GLY A 305 4.35 9.84 -10.17
CA GLY A 305 5.18 8.65 -9.95
C GLY A 305 5.84 8.57 -8.57
N PHE A 306 5.95 9.70 -7.86
CA PHE A 306 6.43 9.79 -6.48
C PHE A 306 5.29 9.69 -5.45
N GLY A 307 4.04 9.61 -5.93
CA GLY A 307 2.84 9.58 -5.09
C GLY A 307 2.30 10.96 -4.72
N ALA A 308 2.79 12.05 -5.34
CA ALA A 308 2.24 13.38 -5.12
C ALA A 308 0.90 13.55 -5.84
N SER A 309 -0.11 13.99 -5.11
CA SER A 309 -1.42 14.38 -5.64
C SER A 309 -1.39 15.79 -6.23
N GLU A 310 -2.34 16.09 -7.12
CA GLU A 310 -2.55 17.45 -7.64
C GLU A 310 -2.73 18.48 -6.52
N HIS A 311 -3.35 18.08 -5.40
CA HIS A 311 -3.56 18.96 -4.26
C HIS A 311 -2.25 19.33 -3.56
N GLU A 312 -1.37 18.35 -3.34
CA GLU A 312 -0.07 18.57 -2.71
C GLU A 312 0.82 19.43 -3.59
N VAL A 313 0.87 19.15 -4.89
CA VAL A 313 1.64 19.97 -5.85
C VAL A 313 1.14 21.41 -5.85
N ALA A 314 -0.18 21.63 -5.95
CA ALA A 314 -0.76 22.96 -5.91
C ALA A 314 -0.53 23.66 -4.56
N ALA A 315 -0.47 22.91 -3.45
CA ALA A 315 -0.14 23.47 -2.12
C ALA A 315 1.32 23.90 -2.06
N SER A 316 2.25 23.07 -2.52
CA SER A 316 3.67 23.40 -2.63
C SER A 316 3.90 24.68 -3.43
N LEU A 317 3.28 24.77 -4.61
CA LEU A 317 3.41 25.95 -5.46
C LEU A 317 2.80 27.22 -4.84
N ARG A 318 1.80 27.10 -3.98
CA ARG A 318 1.26 28.27 -3.27
C ARG A 318 2.18 28.83 -2.19
N GLU A 319 3.04 27.98 -1.62
CA GLU A 319 3.93 28.36 -0.51
C GLU A 319 5.34 28.74 -0.98
N LEU A 320 5.76 28.25 -2.14
CA LEU A 320 7.07 28.53 -2.72
C LEU A 320 7.08 29.84 -3.51
N GLU A 321 8.18 30.58 -3.40
CA GLU A 321 8.48 31.69 -4.29
C GLU A 321 9.20 31.17 -5.54
N TYR A 322 8.61 31.36 -6.71
CA TYR A 322 9.22 30.96 -7.98
C TYR A 322 8.85 31.91 -9.14
N PRO A 323 9.66 31.96 -10.21
CA PRO A 323 9.32 32.70 -11.43
C PRO A 323 8.18 32.06 -12.22
N ASP A 324 7.26 32.87 -12.77
CA ASP A 324 6.14 32.38 -13.61
C ASP A 324 6.60 31.57 -14.84
N ASP A 325 7.78 31.88 -15.39
CA ASP A 325 8.37 31.16 -16.53
C ASP A 325 9.24 30.00 -16.03
N PRO A 326 8.88 28.73 -16.32
CA PRO A 326 9.67 27.56 -15.92
C PRO A 326 11.14 27.60 -16.39
N GLN A 327 11.45 28.31 -17.47
CA GLN A 327 12.83 28.47 -17.96
C GLN A 327 13.71 29.35 -17.05
N GLN A 328 13.11 30.08 -16.11
CA GLN A 328 13.81 30.92 -15.14
C GLN A 328 13.99 30.21 -13.80
N TRP A 329 13.49 28.98 -13.66
CA TRP A 329 13.71 28.20 -12.44
C TRP A 329 15.17 27.81 -12.32
N THR A 330 15.75 28.04 -11.14
CA THR A 330 17.11 27.65 -10.80
C THR A 330 17.08 26.26 -10.15
N ASP A 331 18.27 25.71 -9.91
CA ASP A 331 18.44 24.49 -9.11
C ASP A 331 17.78 24.67 -7.73
N ASP A 332 18.00 25.82 -7.08
CA ASP A 332 17.41 26.14 -5.77
C ASP A 332 15.87 26.07 -5.77
N HIS A 333 15.19 26.57 -6.82
CA HIS A 333 13.72 26.48 -6.90
C HIS A 333 13.25 25.03 -7.04
N ARG A 334 13.97 24.21 -7.82
CA ARG A 334 13.65 22.80 -8.05
C ARG A 334 13.92 21.95 -6.81
N GLU A 335 15.01 22.23 -6.10
CA GLU A 335 15.31 21.62 -4.81
C GLU A 335 14.28 22.03 -3.74
N ALA A 336 13.84 23.29 -3.71
CA ALA A 336 12.81 23.74 -2.78
C ALA A 336 11.47 23.01 -3.04
N LEU A 337 11.08 22.84 -4.31
CA LEU A 337 9.94 22.01 -4.70
C LEU A 337 10.12 20.56 -4.24
N ALA A 338 11.29 19.96 -4.46
CA ALA A 338 11.58 18.60 -4.03
C ALA A 338 11.42 18.42 -2.52
N ARG A 339 12.02 19.33 -1.72
CA ARG A 339 11.95 19.29 -0.25
C ARG A 339 10.51 19.35 0.24
N ASP A 340 9.73 20.30 -0.29
CA ASP A 340 8.35 20.51 0.14
C ASP A 340 7.43 19.35 -0.27
N ILE A 341 7.55 18.85 -1.50
CA ILE A 341 6.78 17.69 -1.96
C ILE A 341 7.11 16.44 -1.12
N ARG A 342 8.40 16.18 -0.86
CA ARG A 342 8.81 15.05 -0.01
C ARG A 342 8.25 15.20 1.40
N ALA A 343 8.30 16.39 2.00
CA ALA A 343 7.77 16.62 3.33
C ALA A 343 6.25 16.34 3.42
N ARG A 344 5.48 16.66 2.38
CA ARG A 344 4.02 16.40 2.33
C ARG A 344 3.68 14.93 2.07
N THR A 345 4.41 14.30 1.15
CA THR A 345 4.06 12.96 0.65
C THR A 345 4.76 11.82 1.38
N LYS A 346 5.87 12.10 2.07
CA LYS A 346 6.74 11.13 2.74
C LYS A 346 7.18 11.68 4.10
N PRO A 347 6.23 11.87 5.03
CA PRO A 347 6.57 12.33 6.35
C PRO A 347 7.46 11.29 7.07
N ILE A 348 8.39 11.78 7.90
CA ILE A 348 9.43 10.96 8.53
C ILE A 348 9.37 11.14 10.05
N ILE A 349 9.39 10.02 10.78
CA ILE A 349 9.60 9.98 12.22
C ILE A 349 10.96 9.35 12.54
N LEU A 350 11.60 9.81 13.62
CA LEU A 350 12.85 9.24 14.09
C LEU A 350 12.61 8.24 15.21
N VAL A 351 13.32 7.12 15.15
CA VAL A 351 13.42 6.16 16.25
C VAL A 351 14.85 6.18 16.77
N ALA A 352 15.02 6.65 18.00
CA ALA A 352 16.28 6.62 18.74
C ALA A 352 16.47 5.21 19.34
N ASN A 353 16.91 4.28 18.50
CA ASN A 353 17.02 2.87 18.86
C ASN A 353 18.29 2.58 19.70
N LYS A 354 18.29 1.42 20.38
CA LYS A 354 19.31 1.00 21.36
C LYS A 354 19.32 1.88 22.61
N ALA A 355 18.14 2.38 23.00
CA ALA A 355 17.96 3.19 24.20
C ALA A 355 18.44 2.47 25.49
N ASP A 356 18.47 1.13 25.48
CA ASP A 356 18.97 0.29 26.59
C ASP A 356 20.47 0.40 26.88
N ILE A 357 21.26 0.90 25.93
CA ILE A 357 22.71 1.08 26.07
C ILE A 357 23.18 2.49 25.71
N ALA A 358 22.27 3.36 25.26
CA ALA A 358 22.61 4.70 24.83
C ALA A 358 22.92 5.61 26.02
N PRO A 359 23.89 6.52 25.89
CA PRO A 359 24.02 7.63 26.84
C PRO A 359 22.73 8.46 26.87
N GLU A 360 22.22 8.80 28.06
CA GLU A 360 21.01 9.59 28.25
C GLU A 360 21.07 10.93 27.48
N GLU A 361 22.21 11.62 27.54
CA GLU A 361 22.48 12.87 26.82
C GLU A 361 22.28 12.74 25.30
N ASN A 362 22.56 11.58 24.70
CA ASN A 362 22.33 11.39 23.26
C ASN A 362 20.84 11.36 22.93
N ILE A 363 20.03 10.69 23.73
CA ILE A 363 18.58 10.61 23.52
C ILE A 363 17.95 11.99 23.72
N GLU A 364 18.35 12.72 24.76
CA GLU A 364 17.91 14.09 25.01
C GLU A 364 18.22 15.01 23.82
N ARG A 365 19.47 15.00 23.35
CA ARG A 365 19.90 15.80 22.20
C ARG A 365 19.16 15.45 20.91
N LEU A 366 18.85 14.17 20.68
CA LEU A 366 18.02 13.75 19.55
C LEU A 366 16.60 14.34 19.65
N ARG A 367 15.99 14.35 20.85
CA ARG A 367 14.67 14.95 21.08
C ARG A 367 14.66 16.48 20.94
N GLU A 368 15.79 17.13 21.15
CA GLU A 368 15.96 18.58 20.98
C GLU A 368 16.07 19.03 19.51
N THR A 369 16.15 18.10 18.55
CA THR A 369 16.22 18.41 17.11
C THR A 369 14.95 19.06 16.54
N GLY A 370 13.84 19.01 17.28
CA GLY A 370 12.54 19.52 16.84
C GLY A 370 11.76 18.57 15.94
N LYS A 371 12.29 17.36 15.67
CA LYS A 371 11.60 16.28 14.98
C LYS A 371 10.89 15.36 15.97
N PRO A 372 9.82 14.64 15.57
CA PRO A 372 9.25 13.59 16.41
C PRO A 372 10.28 12.47 16.58
N VAL A 373 10.70 12.24 17.83
CA VAL A 373 11.70 11.22 18.18
C VAL A 373 11.13 10.29 19.25
N ILE A 374 11.16 9.00 18.95
CA ILE A 374 10.72 7.94 19.85
C ILE A 374 11.93 7.12 20.29
N PRO A 375 12.31 7.19 21.59
CA PRO A 375 13.29 6.28 22.16
C PRO A 375 12.79 4.84 22.05
N ALA A 376 13.63 3.92 21.60
CA ALA A 376 13.22 2.53 21.45
C ALA A 376 14.33 1.52 21.76
N THR A 377 13.90 0.33 22.15
CA THR A 377 14.74 -0.87 22.22
C THR A 377 14.13 -1.99 21.39
N ALA A 378 14.47 -2.04 20.10
CA ALA A 378 13.99 -3.09 19.20
C ALA A 378 14.43 -4.50 19.65
N GLU A 379 15.62 -4.63 20.23
CA GLU A 379 16.07 -5.91 20.80
C GLU A 379 15.28 -6.29 22.05
N GLY A 380 14.92 -5.30 22.88
CA GLY A 380 14.05 -5.50 24.03
C GLY A 380 12.65 -5.99 23.63
N GLU A 381 12.00 -5.32 22.68
CA GLU A 381 10.71 -5.76 22.13
C GLU A 381 10.79 -7.19 21.58
N LEU A 382 11.82 -7.49 20.76
CA LEU A 382 12.03 -8.82 20.22
C LEU A 382 12.21 -9.89 21.31
N ALA A 383 12.86 -9.54 22.43
CA ALA A 383 13.05 -10.43 23.56
C ALA A 383 11.74 -10.68 24.32
N LEU A 384 10.90 -9.65 24.49
CA LEU A 384 9.57 -9.77 25.09
C LEU A 384 8.65 -10.66 24.25
N GLN A 385 8.57 -10.42 22.93
CA GLN A 385 7.78 -11.24 22.00
C GLN A 385 8.17 -12.73 22.07
N LYS A 386 9.48 -13.03 22.06
CA LYS A 386 9.96 -14.41 22.24
C LYS A 386 9.65 -14.98 23.62
N GLY A 387 9.58 -14.13 24.64
CA GLY A 387 9.15 -14.50 25.99
C GLY A 387 7.68 -14.91 26.03
N VAL A 388 6.83 -14.18 25.31
CA VAL A 388 5.40 -14.50 25.11
C VAL A 388 5.24 -15.83 24.37
N GLU A 389 5.92 -16.00 23.23
CA GLU A 389 5.90 -17.27 22.47
C GLU A 389 6.37 -18.48 23.31
N ALA A 390 7.35 -18.26 24.20
CA ALA A 390 7.85 -19.29 25.10
C ALA A 390 6.97 -19.52 26.34
N GLY A 391 5.92 -18.71 26.55
CA GLY A 391 5.01 -18.79 27.69
C GLY A 391 5.69 -18.43 29.03
N VAL A 392 6.72 -17.59 29.00
CA VAL A 392 7.47 -17.14 30.19
C VAL A 392 7.26 -15.67 30.53
N VAL A 393 6.71 -14.90 29.60
CA VAL A 393 6.33 -13.49 29.76
C VAL A 393 4.87 -13.33 29.33
N ASP A 394 4.12 -12.51 30.05
CA ASP A 394 2.80 -12.00 29.68
C ASP A 394 2.95 -10.51 29.33
N TYR A 395 2.67 -10.16 28.08
CA TYR A 395 2.95 -8.85 27.48
C TYR A 395 2.18 -8.69 26.17
N ASP A 396 1.55 -7.54 25.99
CA ASP A 396 1.04 -7.07 24.70
C ASP A 396 1.96 -5.99 24.11
N SER A 397 2.22 -6.02 22.80
CA SER A 397 3.00 -4.97 22.14
C SER A 397 2.45 -3.57 22.46
N GLY A 398 3.32 -2.70 22.94
CA GLY A 398 2.98 -1.33 23.34
C GLY A 398 2.45 -1.20 24.76
N ASP A 399 2.44 -2.27 25.56
CA ASP A 399 2.26 -2.11 27.01
C ASP A 399 3.48 -1.43 27.65
N ASP A 400 3.21 -0.68 28.72
CA ASP A 400 4.20 0.06 29.49
C ASP A 400 4.99 -0.83 30.47
N ASP A 401 4.53 -2.06 30.70
CA ASP A 401 5.21 -3.08 31.49
C ASP A 401 4.85 -4.51 31.02
N PHE A 402 5.49 -5.51 31.60
CA PHE A 402 5.20 -6.93 31.37
C PHE A 402 5.22 -7.74 32.68
N GLU A 403 4.66 -8.94 32.67
CA GLU A 403 4.75 -9.87 33.79
C GLU A 403 5.61 -11.10 33.45
N ILE A 404 6.43 -11.55 34.40
CA ILE A 404 7.19 -12.80 34.25
C ILE A 404 6.36 -13.93 34.85
N VAL A 405 5.85 -14.82 34.01
CA VAL A 405 4.92 -15.91 34.40
C VAL A 405 5.57 -17.28 34.44
N GLY A 406 6.78 -17.44 33.89
CA GLY A 406 7.51 -18.71 33.81
C GLY A 406 8.88 -18.72 34.49
N ASP A 407 9.49 -19.91 34.53
CA ASP A 407 10.83 -20.10 35.09
C ASP A 407 11.91 -19.60 34.13
N LEU A 408 12.75 -18.67 34.59
CA LEU A 408 13.85 -18.10 33.82
C LEU A 408 15.20 -18.42 34.44
N SER A 409 16.23 -18.52 33.59
CA SER A 409 17.61 -18.49 34.06
C SER A 409 17.95 -17.10 34.61
N GLY A 410 18.91 -17.01 35.53
CA GLY A 410 19.34 -15.71 36.08
C GLY A 410 19.83 -14.72 35.03
N GLN A 411 20.36 -15.21 33.89
CA GLN A 411 20.75 -14.35 32.76
C GLN A 411 19.54 -13.80 32.01
N GLN A 412 18.50 -14.62 31.78
CA GLN A 412 17.26 -14.18 31.13
C GLN A 412 16.54 -13.15 32.01
N GLN A 413 16.43 -13.42 33.32
CA GLN A 413 15.84 -12.48 34.27
C GLN A 413 16.59 -11.14 34.27
N ALA A 414 17.92 -11.16 34.36
CA ALA A 414 18.73 -9.93 34.29
C ALA A 414 18.64 -9.20 32.93
N GLY A 415 18.28 -9.90 31.85
CA GLY A 415 17.96 -9.30 30.56
C GLY A 415 16.62 -8.57 30.60
N LEU A 416 15.57 -9.24 31.08
CA LEU A 416 14.24 -8.67 31.23
C LEU A 416 14.22 -7.47 32.18
N GLU A 417 14.95 -7.50 33.29
CA GLU A 417 15.04 -6.34 34.20
C GLU A 417 15.68 -5.11 33.53
N ARG A 418 16.62 -5.30 32.59
CA ARG A 418 17.16 -4.19 31.81
C ARG A 418 16.11 -3.60 30.87
N ILE A 419 15.32 -4.45 30.22
CA ILE A 419 14.21 -4.02 29.34
C ILE A 419 13.17 -3.25 30.16
N ARG A 420 12.81 -3.76 31.35
CA ARG A 420 11.88 -3.08 32.26
C ARG A 420 12.39 -1.69 32.67
N GLY A 421 13.70 -1.53 32.89
CA GLY A 421 14.30 -0.22 33.15
C GLY A 421 14.02 0.79 32.03
N VAL A 422 14.21 0.38 30.78
CA VAL A 422 13.91 1.21 29.59
C VAL A 422 12.42 1.53 29.51
N MET A 423 11.55 0.53 29.74
CA MET A 423 10.10 0.73 29.69
C MET A 423 9.61 1.72 30.76
N GLN A 424 10.17 1.65 31.98
CA GLN A 424 9.85 2.60 33.05
C GLN A 424 10.30 4.02 32.74
N GLU A 425 11.40 4.17 32.01
CA GLU A 425 11.95 5.48 31.64
C GLU A 425 11.18 6.11 30.47
N TRP A 426 10.82 5.31 29.47
CA TRP A 426 10.28 5.80 28.20
C TRP A 426 8.80 5.49 27.95
N GLY A 427 8.14 4.74 28.83
CA GLY A 427 6.72 4.38 28.73
C GLY A 427 6.43 3.14 27.88
N GLY A 428 7.44 2.33 27.59
CA GLY A 428 7.33 1.14 26.74
C GLY A 428 8.65 0.81 26.04
N THR A 429 8.62 -0.12 25.09
CA THR A 429 9.81 -0.45 24.27
C THR A 429 10.02 0.53 23.10
N GLY A 430 9.02 1.36 22.79
CA GLY A 430 9.04 2.36 21.70
C GLY A 430 8.79 1.80 20.30
N VAL A 431 8.71 0.48 20.10
CA VAL A 431 8.46 -0.12 18.77
C VAL A 431 7.01 0.09 18.34
N GLN A 432 6.05 -0.28 19.20
CA GLN A 432 4.62 -0.08 18.92
C GLN A 432 4.28 1.42 18.83
N ASP A 433 4.80 2.22 19.76
CA ASP A 433 4.61 3.68 19.77
C ASP A 433 5.07 4.33 18.47
N ALA A 434 6.17 3.84 17.87
CA ALA A 434 6.65 4.35 16.59
C ALA A 434 5.73 4.03 15.42
N LEU A 435 5.10 2.85 15.41
CA LEU A 435 4.10 2.49 14.41
C LEU A 435 2.81 3.30 14.61
N ASP A 436 2.35 3.41 15.85
CA ASP A 436 1.13 4.14 16.21
C ASP A 436 1.28 5.63 15.89
N THR A 437 2.40 6.24 16.28
CA THR A 437 2.70 7.65 15.96
C THR A 437 2.83 7.87 14.45
N ALA A 438 3.44 6.93 13.72
CA ALA A 438 3.54 7.05 12.26
C ALA A 438 2.16 7.03 11.57
N VAL A 439 1.18 6.30 12.10
CA VAL A 439 -0.15 6.19 11.49
C VAL A 439 -1.12 7.24 12.01
N TYR A 440 -1.30 7.33 13.32
CA TYR A 440 -2.32 8.19 13.91
C TYR A 440 -1.89 9.66 13.94
N ASP A 441 -0.63 9.94 14.29
CA ASP A 441 -0.18 11.33 14.43
C ASP A 441 0.39 11.88 13.13
N LEU A 442 1.25 11.12 12.46
CA LEU A 442 2.00 11.60 11.30
C LEU A 442 1.20 11.52 9.99
N LEU A 443 0.45 10.43 9.79
CA LEU A 443 -0.46 10.27 8.65
C LEU A 443 -1.88 10.78 8.94
N ASP A 444 -2.16 11.28 10.15
CA ASP A 444 -3.45 11.79 10.59
C ASP A 444 -4.59 10.82 10.24
N ARG A 445 -4.52 9.62 10.81
CA ARG A 445 -5.48 8.53 10.57
C ARG A 445 -6.39 8.32 11.77
N ILE A 446 -7.57 7.79 11.49
CA ILE A 446 -8.54 7.32 12.48
C ILE A 446 -8.96 5.88 12.18
N THR A 447 -9.39 5.15 13.20
CA THR A 447 -9.94 3.80 13.09
C THR A 447 -11.46 3.82 13.16
N ALA A 448 -12.12 3.30 12.13
CA ALA A 448 -13.56 3.11 12.09
C ALA A 448 -13.96 1.63 11.94
N TYR A 449 -15.09 1.26 12.52
CA TYR A 449 -15.54 -0.13 12.67
C TYR A 449 -16.88 -0.35 11.96
N PRO A 450 -16.87 -0.86 10.72
CA PRO A 450 -18.10 -1.13 9.99
C PRO A 450 -18.82 -2.36 10.55
N VAL A 451 -20.14 -2.26 10.71
CA VAL A 451 -21.00 -3.36 11.19
C VAL A 451 -22.27 -3.48 10.33
N GLN A 452 -22.89 -4.67 10.33
CA GLN A 452 -24.19 -4.86 9.66
C GLN A 452 -25.37 -4.65 10.62
N ASN A 453 -25.18 -4.96 11.90
CA ASN A 453 -26.18 -4.78 12.95
C ASN A 453 -25.71 -3.73 13.96
N GLU A 454 -26.37 -2.58 13.98
CA GLU A 454 -26.10 -1.43 14.84
C GLU A 454 -26.41 -1.67 16.33
N SER A 455 -27.31 -2.59 16.66
CA SER A 455 -27.64 -2.88 18.06
C SER A 455 -26.67 -3.89 18.68
N LYS A 456 -26.19 -4.84 17.90
CA LYS A 456 -25.28 -5.90 18.36
C LYS A 456 -23.82 -5.63 18.02
N TRP A 457 -23.55 -4.71 17.11
CA TRP A 457 -22.25 -4.42 16.51
C TRP A 457 -21.66 -5.65 15.84
N THR A 458 -22.49 -6.38 15.08
CA THR A 458 -22.08 -7.62 14.42
C THR A 458 -22.15 -7.54 12.90
N ASP A 459 -21.41 -8.41 12.23
CA ASP A 459 -21.66 -8.77 10.82
C ASP A 459 -22.87 -9.71 10.66
N GLY A 460 -23.08 -10.21 9.44
CA GLY A 460 -24.12 -11.17 9.10
C GLY A 460 -23.85 -12.60 9.61
N GLN A 461 -22.64 -12.90 10.07
CA GLN A 461 -22.27 -14.18 10.68
C GLN A 461 -22.41 -14.15 12.21
N GLY A 462 -22.56 -12.95 12.80
CA GLY A 462 -22.67 -12.73 14.23
C GLY A 462 -21.35 -12.39 14.91
N ASN A 463 -20.26 -12.18 14.17
CA ASN A 463 -18.97 -11.76 14.72
C ASN A 463 -19.08 -10.30 15.17
N VAL A 464 -18.69 -10.00 16.40
CA VAL A 464 -18.75 -8.64 16.98
C VAL A 464 -17.52 -7.86 16.52
N LEU A 465 -17.71 -6.64 16.01
CA LEU A 465 -16.65 -5.76 15.50
C LEU A 465 -15.66 -6.53 14.60
N PRO A 466 -16.16 -7.08 13.46
CA PRO A 466 -15.38 -8.00 12.62
C PRO A 466 -14.11 -7.34 12.08
N ASP A 467 -14.22 -6.10 11.62
CA ASP A 467 -13.17 -5.39 10.90
C ASP A 467 -12.90 -4.02 11.55
N ALA A 468 -11.73 -3.45 11.24
CA ALA A 468 -11.32 -2.10 11.61
C ALA A 468 -10.56 -1.50 10.42
N PHE A 469 -10.88 -0.28 10.04
CA PHE A 469 -10.30 0.40 8.88
C PHE A 469 -9.63 1.70 9.31
N LEU A 470 -8.39 1.88 8.87
CA LEU A 470 -7.66 3.15 8.99
C LEU A 470 -8.10 4.07 7.85
N LEU A 471 -8.56 5.26 8.20
CA LEU A 471 -9.05 6.28 7.28
C LEU A 471 -8.36 7.61 7.56
N PRO A 472 -8.14 8.48 6.55
CA PRO A 472 -7.73 9.86 6.80
C PRO A 472 -8.71 10.56 7.75
N ASN A 473 -8.19 11.38 8.65
CA ASN A 473 -9.01 12.29 9.44
C ASN A 473 -9.88 13.18 8.53
N GLY A 474 -11.12 13.45 8.96
CA GLY A 474 -12.15 14.10 8.13
C GLY A 474 -12.85 13.18 7.13
N SER A 475 -12.54 11.88 7.11
CA SER A 475 -13.28 10.90 6.30
C SER A 475 -14.74 10.80 6.74
N THR A 476 -15.61 10.44 5.80
CA THR A 476 -17.06 10.39 5.96
C THR A 476 -17.62 8.97 5.81
N PRO A 477 -18.88 8.70 6.16
CA PRO A 477 -19.46 7.37 5.98
C PRO A 477 -19.40 6.80 4.54
N PRO A 478 -19.55 7.61 3.47
CA PRO A 478 -19.24 7.17 2.11
C PRO A 478 -17.80 6.66 1.92
N ASP A 479 -16.80 7.34 2.52
CA ASP A 479 -15.39 6.93 2.41
C ASP A 479 -15.16 5.59 3.09
N LEU A 480 -15.72 5.39 4.29
CA LEU A 480 -15.73 4.09 4.95
C LEU A 480 -16.41 3.02 4.09
N ALA A 481 -17.53 3.34 3.42
CA ALA A 481 -18.21 2.41 2.53
C ALA A 481 -17.33 1.96 1.37
N TYR A 482 -16.57 2.87 0.77
CA TYR A 482 -15.58 2.55 -0.27
C TYR A 482 -14.39 1.75 0.27
N ALA A 483 -13.93 2.05 1.48
CA ALA A 483 -12.86 1.30 2.15
C ALA A 483 -13.26 -0.16 2.41
N VAL A 484 -14.52 -0.41 2.79
CA VAL A 484 -15.05 -1.78 2.91
C VAL A 484 -15.10 -2.47 1.55
N HIS A 485 -15.79 -1.88 0.58
CA HIS A 485 -15.84 -2.39 -0.80
C HIS A 485 -16.44 -1.37 -1.77
N SER A 486 -15.92 -1.30 -3.00
CA SER A 486 -16.42 -0.36 -4.02
C SER A 486 -17.91 -0.49 -4.32
N ASP A 487 -18.44 -1.73 -4.44
CA ASP A 487 -19.89 -1.94 -4.62
C ASP A 487 -20.74 -1.40 -3.45
N ILE A 488 -20.20 -1.44 -2.22
CA ILE A 488 -20.92 -0.92 -1.03
C ILE A 488 -20.94 0.61 -1.10
N GLY A 489 -19.81 1.24 -1.43
CA GLY A 489 -19.69 2.68 -1.67
C GLY A 489 -20.59 3.17 -2.81
N ASP A 490 -20.53 2.54 -3.98
CA ASP A 490 -21.37 2.89 -5.14
C ASP A 490 -22.87 2.71 -4.86
N GLY A 491 -23.20 1.74 -4.01
CA GLY A 491 -24.57 1.45 -3.58
C GLY A 491 -25.02 2.19 -2.32
N TYR A 492 -24.18 3.05 -1.73
CA TYR A 492 -24.41 3.70 -0.44
C TYR A 492 -25.73 4.48 -0.42
N LEU A 493 -26.47 4.38 0.69
CA LEU A 493 -27.74 5.07 0.91
C LEU A 493 -27.72 6.01 2.12
N HIS A 494 -27.29 5.51 3.28
CA HIS A 494 -27.11 6.27 4.52
C HIS A 494 -26.29 5.44 5.52
N ALA A 495 -25.91 6.06 6.63
CA ALA A 495 -25.20 5.41 7.72
C ALA A 495 -25.84 5.69 9.09
N VAL A 496 -25.61 4.77 10.02
CA VAL A 496 -26.06 4.87 11.41
C VAL A 496 -24.85 4.73 12.31
N ASN A 497 -24.65 5.68 13.23
CA ASN A 497 -23.66 5.53 14.30
C ASN A 497 -24.24 4.58 15.37
N ALA A 498 -23.61 3.41 15.51
CA ALA A 498 -24.08 2.31 16.33
C ALA A 498 -23.86 2.54 17.84
N LYS A 499 -22.94 3.45 18.22
CA LYS A 499 -22.76 3.88 19.62
C LYS A 499 -23.92 4.74 20.09
N THR A 500 -24.36 5.67 19.25
CA THR A 500 -25.47 6.60 19.58
C THR A 500 -26.84 6.10 19.13
N ASN A 501 -26.87 5.06 18.29
CA ASN A 501 -28.07 4.51 17.63
C ASN A 501 -28.88 5.58 16.88
N ARG A 502 -28.17 6.43 16.12
CA ARG A 502 -28.74 7.55 15.35
C ARG A 502 -28.25 7.52 13.92
N ASP A 503 -29.12 7.89 12.99
CA ASP A 503 -28.73 8.22 11.63
C ASP A 503 -27.75 9.39 11.65
N ILE A 504 -26.68 9.27 10.88
CA ILE A 504 -25.69 10.32 10.68
C ILE A 504 -25.75 10.85 9.25
N SER A 505 -25.38 12.11 9.06
CA SER A 505 -25.31 12.71 7.74
C SER A 505 -24.16 12.15 6.91
N ASP A 506 -24.27 12.20 5.60
CA ASP A 506 -23.19 11.79 4.69
C ASP A 506 -21.94 12.70 4.79
N SER A 507 -22.09 13.88 5.39
CA SER A 507 -20.98 14.81 5.69
C SER A 507 -20.56 14.79 7.16
N TYR A 508 -20.98 13.77 7.92
CA TYR A 508 -20.47 13.58 9.28
C TYR A 508 -19.00 13.16 9.17
N GLU A 509 -18.12 13.88 9.84
CA GLU A 509 -16.71 13.50 9.95
C GLU A 509 -16.61 12.38 10.98
N LEU A 510 -16.11 11.22 10.55
CA LEU A 510 -15.91 10.06 11.41
C LEU A 510 -14.88 10.39 12.49
N GLU A 511 -15.09 9.86 13.69
CA GLU A 511 -14.18 10.01 14.82
C GLU A 511 -13.48 8.68 15.16
N GLU A 512 -12.37 8.74 15.89
CA GLU A 512 -11.65 7.55 16.35
C GLU A 512 -12.58 6.61 17.13
N GLY A 513 -12.58 5.33 16.76
CA GLY A 513 -13.39 4.31 17.43
C GLY A 513 -14.86 4.30 16.98
N ASP A 514 -15.26 5.07 15.98
CA ASP A 514 -16.66 5.09 15.54
C ASP A 514 -17.11 3.72 15.00
N VAL A 515 -18.29 3.28 15.45
CA VAL A 515 -18.91 2.03 15.01
C VAL A 515 -20.06 2.37 14.07
N ILE A 516 -19.92 2.04 12.78
CA ILE A 516 -20.81 2.54 11.74
C ILE A 516 -21.53 1.40 11.04
N LYS A 517 -22.85 1.46 11.01
CA LYS A 517 -23.65 0.62 10.11
C LYS A 517 -23.83 1.33 8.79
N ILE A 518 -23.37 0.70 7.72
CA ILE A 518 -23.51 1.20 6.35
C ILE A 518 -24.73 0.53 5.72
N VAL A 519 -25.68 1.34 5.25
CA VAL A 519 -26.82 0.83 4.49
C VAL A 519 -26.57 1.08 3.01
N SER A 520 -26.47 -0.01 2.26
CA SER A 520 -26.19 0.00 0.82
C SER A 520 -27.21 -0.83 0.04
N THR A 521 -27.36 -0.54 -1.25
CA THR A 521 -28.13 -1.36 -2.19
C THR A 521 -27.40 -2.62 -2.63
N ALA A 522 -26.08 -2.68 -2.41
CA ALA A 522 -25.29 -3.90 -2.55
C ALA A 522 -25.70 -4.93 -1.48
N LYS A 523 -25.68 -6.21 -1.84
CA LYS A 523 -26.16 -7.32 -1.01
C LYS A 523 -25.03 -8.14 -0.43
#